data_AF-V4KLR8-F1
#
_entry.id   AF-V4KLR8-F1
#
_cell.length_a   1.000
_cell.length_b   1.000
_cell.length_c   1.000
_cell.angle_alpha   90.00
_cell.angle_beta   90.00
_cell.angle_gamma   90.00
#
_symmetry.space_group_name_H-M   'P 1'
#
loop_
_entity.id
_entity.type
_entity.pdbx_description
1 polymer ?
#
loop_
_entity_poly.entity_id
_entity_poly.type
_entity_poly.pdbx_seq_one_letter_code
_entity_poly.pdbx_strand_id
1 'polypeptide(L)'
;MIRLSVYAGLSSLATLAVIYHAFSSRGQFYPATVYLSTSKISLVLLLNMGLVLMFSLWNLVKLVFLGSLREAEVERLNEQAWREIMEILFAVTIFRQDFSVGFLSLVVTLLLIKGLHWMGQKRLEYIETTPSVTLLSHVRIVSFMVFLLVLDGLLTYSSIRQLIQSRKASMSVFFTFEYMILATTTISLIVKYTFYVTDMLKEGRWEGKPVYTFYLELVRDLLHLSMYLCFFLMIFMNYGLPLHLIRELYETFRNFKIRVTDYLRYRKLTSNMNDRFPDATPDELSAIDPTCIICREEMTSAKKLICGHLFHVQCLRSWLERQNTCPTCRALVVPAENATSSASGNRGPHQESLQQGTGTSSSDGQGFSEAAAASENMSRHEARFRAAASAASIYGRSVVYPSSANPLVWSQGYSLLPQTELEAQKRFLESEIEVLQNQLRLLQNSATVDTKGKSVAETAD
;
A
#
# COMPACT_ATOMS: atom_id res chain seq x y z
N MET A 1 0.55 13.76 -33.37
CA MET A 1 0.51 14.63 -32.16
C MET A 1 1.53 15.74 -32.33
N ILE A 2 1.12 17.00 -32.19
CA ILE A 2 2.03 18.17 -32.26
C ILE A 2 3.05 18.05 -31.12
N ARG A 3 4.35 18.26 -31.40
CA ARG A 3 5.38 18.28 -30.35
C ARG A 3 5.09 19.43 -29.38
N LEU A 4 5.23 19.18 -28.08
CA LEU A 4 4.92 20.16 -27.02
C LEU A 4 5.61 21.52 -27.25
N SER A 5 6.83 21.52 -27.78
CA SER A 5 7.56 22.75 -28.13
C SER A 5 6.90 23.57 -29.23
N VAL A 6 6.33 22.93 -30.24
CA VAL A 6 5.61 23.60 -31.34
C VAL A 6 4.30 24.19 -30.81
N TYR A 7 3.57 23.43 -29.99
CA TYR A 7 2.36 23.92 -29.35
C TYR A 7 2.64 25.11 -28.41
N ALA A 8 3.72 25.06 -27.64
CA ALA A 8 4.15 26.17 -26.79
C ALA A 8 4.51 27.42 -27.61
N GLY A 9 5.23 27.24 -28.73
CA GLY A 9 5.58 28.34 -29.65
C GLY A 9 4.34 29.00 -30.27
N LEU A 10 3.40 28.22 -30.79
CA LEU A 10 2.15 28.72 -31.37
C LEU A 10 1.29 29.44 -30.32
N SER A 11 1.18 28.87 -29.12
CA SER A 11 0.43 29.47 -28.00
C SER A 11 1.05 30.80 -27.55
N SER A 12 2.38 30.87 -27.53
CA SER A 12 3.11 32.09 -27.19
C SER A 12 2.88 33.19 -28.23
N LEU A 13 2.96 32.84 -29.52
CA LEU A 13 2.69 33.77 -30.61
C LEU A 13 1.25 34.32 -30.57
N ALA A 14 0.26 33.44 -30.38
CA ALA A 14 -1.14 33.84 -30.32
C ALA A 14 -1.42 34.79 -29.13
N THR A 15 -0.79 34.51 -27.98
CA THR A 15 -0.93 35.35 -26.78
C THR A 15 -0.28 36.72 -26.98
N LEU A 16 0.94 36.74 -27.55
CA LEU A 16 1.64 37.98 -27.88
C LEU A 16 0.84 38.83 -28.89
N ALA A 17 0.23 38.19 -29.90
CA ALA A 17 -0.61 38.88 -30.88
C ALA A 17 -1.83 39.54 -30.25
N VAL A 18 -2.51 38.86 -29.32
CA VAL A 18 -3.68 39.43 -28.63
C VAL A 18 -3.28 40.54 -27.65
N ILE A 19 -2.18 40.38 -26.92
CA ILE A 19 -1.64 41.44 -26.07
C ILE A 19 -1.30 42.66 -26.93
N TYR A 20 -0.57 42.46 -28.03
CA TYR A 20 -0.20 43.53 -28.96
C TYR A 20 -1.45 44.23 -29.53
N HIS A 21 -2.46 43.48 -29.98
CA HIS A 21 -3.71 44.03 -30.47
C HIS A 21 -4.45 44.86 -29.40
N ALA A 22 -4.49 44.38 -28.16
CA ALA A 22 -5.13 45.10 -27.05
C ALA A 22 -4.45 46.44 -26.76
N PHE A 23 -3.11 46.47 -26.72
CA PHE A 23 -2.35 47.69 -26.48
C PHE A 23 -2.38 48.65 -27.68
N SER A 24 -2.32 48.13 -28.91
CA SER A 24 -2.38 48.94 -30.14
C SER A 24 -3.75 49.57 -30.37
N SER A 25 -4.85 48.88 -30.01
CA SER A 25 -6.21 49.40 -30.23
C SER A 25 -6.66 50.39 -29.17
N ARG A 26 -6.17 50.25 -27.93
CA ARG A 26 -6.63 51.07 -26.79
C ARG A 26 -5.68 52.19 -26.39
N GLY A 27 -4.39 52.13 -26.75
CA GLY A 27 -3.38 53.17 -26.51
C GLY A 27 -3.00 53.44 -25.05
N GLN A 28 -3.90 53.16 -24.10
CA GLN A 28 -3.73 53.33 -22.66
C GLN A 28 -3.70 51.96 -21.94
N PHE A 29 -2.93 51.87 -20.86
CA PHE A 29 -2.74 50.63 -20.09
C PHE A 29 -4.05 50.07 -19.51
N TYR A 30 -4.80 50.88 -18.77
CA TYR A 30 -6.00 50.42 -18.06
C TYR A 30 -7.09 49.86 -19.01
N PRO A 31 -7.50 50.55 -20.09
CA PRO A 31 -8.49 50.00 -21.02
C PRO A 31 -8.00 48.75 -21.77
N ALA A 32 -6.69 48.63 -22.04
CA ALA A 32 -6.10 47.42 -22.63
C ALA A 32 -6.18 46.23 -21.68
N THR A 33 -5.83 46.41 -20.41
CA THR A 33 -5.94 45.37 -19.38
C THR A 33 -7.39 44.93 -19.17
N VAL A 34 -8.33 45.88 -19.12
CA VAL A 34 -9.77 45.56 -19.03
C VAL A 34 -10.24 44.77 -20.25
N TYR A 35 -9.79 45.12 -21.46
CA TYR A 35 -10.10 44.34 -22.66
C TYR A 35 -9.57 42.89 -22.57
N LEU A 36 -8.32 42.72 -22.12
CA LEU A 36 -7.70 41.41 -21.92
C LEU A 36 -8.44 40.56 -20.88
N SER A 37 -8.97 41.17 -19.81
CA SER A 37 -9.68 40.46 -18.74
C SER A 37 -11.17 40.22 -19.00
N THR A 38 -11.79 40.99 -19.89
CA THR A 38 -13.23 40.89 -20.19
C THR A 38 -13.54 40.16 -21.49
N SER A 39 -12.63 40.21 -22.47
CA SER A 39 -12.80 39.51 -23.75
C SER A 39 -12.63 38.00 -23.58
N LYS A 40 -13.67 37.24 -23.94
CA LYS A 40 -13.67 35.77 -23.85
C LYS A 40 -12.51 35.12 -24.61
N ILE A 41 -12.20 35.62 -25.80
CA ILE A 41 -11.12 35.10 -26.66
C ILE A 41 -9.75 35.39 -26.01
N SER A 42 -9.57 36.60 -25.50
CA SER A 42 -8.32 36.99 -24.85
C SER A 42 -8.08 36.16 -23.58
N LEU A 43 -9.13 35.93 -22.79
CA LEU A 43 -9.08 35.12 -21.60
C LEU A 43 -8.73 33.66 -21.89
N VAL A 44 -9.32 33.06 -22.94
CA VAL A 44 -8.98 31.67 -23.35
C VAL A 44 -7.51 31.55 -23.77
N LEU A 45 -6.99 32.51 -24.54
CA LEU A 45 -5.58 32.50 -24.97
C LEU A 45 -4.62 32.71 -23.79
N LEU A 46 -4.95 33.61 -22.88
CA LEU A 46 -4.17 33.82 -21.64
C LEU A 46 -4.19 32.59 -20.72
N LEU A 47 -5.34 31.93 -20.56
CA LEU A 47 -5.43 30.67 -19.81
C LEU A 47 -4.61 29.55 -20.44
N ASN A 48 -4.69 29.43 -21.78
CA ASN A 48 -3.90 28.47 -22.54
C ASN A 48 -2.39 28.73 -22.35
N MET A 49 -1.96 29.99 -22.38
CA MET A 49 -0.58 30.38 -22.06
C MET A 49 -0.19 30.00 -20.62
N GLY A 50 -1.10 30.19 -19.66
CA GLY A 50 -0.90 29.73 -18.28
C GLY A 50 -0.64 28.23 -18.18
N LEU A 51 -1.38 27.41 -18.93
CA LEU A 51 -1.15 25.96 -19.02
C LEU A 51 0.22 25.64 -19.64
N VAL A 52 0.60 26.33 -20.71
CA VAL A 52 1.94 26.16 -21.33
C VAL A 52 3.06 26.48 -20.33
N LEU A 53 2.93 27.57 -19.58
CA LEU A 53 3.90 27.95 -18.54
C LEU A 53 3.96 26.89 -17.44
N MET A 54 2.82 26.35 -16.99
CA MET A 54 2.78 25.26 -16.01
C MET A 54 3.49 24.00 -16.49
N PHE A 55 3.22 23.53 -17.72
CA PHE A 55 3.91 22.37 -18.29
C PHE A 55 5.40 22.63 -18.49
N SER A 56 5.78 23.85 -18.86
CA SER A 56 7.18 24.25 -18.99
C SER A 56 7.90 24.23 -17.64
N LEU A 57 7.24 24.71 -16.58
CA LEU A 57 7.75 24.69 -15.21
C LEU A 57 7.87 23.26 -14.69
N TRP A 58 6.89 22.39 -14.94
CA TRP A 58 6.99 20.95 -14.65
C TRP A 58 8.21 20.33 -15.32
N ASN A 59 8.40 20.58 -16.62
CA ASN A 59 9.54 20.05 -17.37
C ASN A 59 10.88 20.61 -16.86
N LEU A 60 10.92 21.86 -16.43
CA LEU A 60 12.10 22.47 -15.83
C LEU A 60 12.44 21.79 -14.51
N VAL A 61 11.48 21.62 -13.61
CA VAL A 61 11.69 20.95 -12.31
C VAL A 61 12.13 19.50 -12.53
N LYS A 62 11.47 18.78 -13.44
CA LYS A 62 11.88 17.45 -13.88
C LYS A 62 13.33 17.44 -14.36
N LEU A 63 13.71 18.34 -15.26
CA LEU A 63 15.04 18.38 -15.85
C LEU A 63 16.12 18.69 -14.82
N VAL A 64 15.89 19.68 -13.97
CA VAL A 64 16.86 20.16 -12.98
C VAL A 64 17.08 19.12 -11.87
N PHE A 65 16.01 18.55 -11.33
CA PHE A 65 16.09 17.73 -10.12
C PHE A 65 16.00 16.22 -10.37
N LEU A 66 15.15 15.76 -11.30
CA LEU A 66 14.82 14.33 -11.45
C LEU A 66 15.48 13.65 -12.65
N GLY A 67 15.83 14.41 -13.69
CA GLY A 67 16.34 13.89 -14.95
C GLY A 67 15.30 13.08 -15.73
N SER A 68 15.63 11.84 -16.10
CA SER A 68 14.72 10.93 -16.81
C SER A 68 13.77 10.24 -15.84
N LEU A 69 12.46 10.34 -16.10
CA LEU A 69 11.45 9.59 -15.33
C LEU A 69 11.52 8.10 -15.65
N ARG A 70 11.28 7.28 -14.63
CA ARG A 70 11.18 5.83 -14.76
C ARG A 70 9.73 5.41 -14.96
N GLU A 71 9.52 4.23 -15.51
CA GLU A 71 8.19 3.70 -15.79
C GLU A 71 7.32 3.62 -14.53
N ALA A 72 7.88 3.09 -13.43
CA ALA A 72 7.19 3.00 -12.14
C ALA A 72 6.76 4.37 -11.57
N GLU A 73 7.46 5.45 -11.93
CA GLU A 73 7.11 6.80 -11.51
C GLU A 73 5.98 7.38 -12.35
N VAL A 74 6.02 7.14 -13.66
CA VAL A 74 4.98 7.55 -14.60
C VAL A 74 3.67 6.83 -14.32
N GLU A 75 3.73 5.53 -14.05
CA GLU A 75 2.57 4.71 -13.68
C GLU A 75 1.92 5.24 -12.40
N ARG A 76 2.72 5.43 -11.35
CA ARG A 76 2.27 6.02 -10.08
C ARG A 76 1.63 7.40 -10.27
N LEU A 77 2.26 8.27 -11.07
CA LEU A 77 1.72 9.58 -11.41
C LEU A 77 0.36 9.49 -12.08
N ASN A 78 0.22 8.63 -13.09
CA ASN A 78 -1.01 8.49 -13.86
C ASN A 78 -2.16 7.98 -13.00
N GLU A 79 -1.92 6.90 -12.24
CA GLU A 79 -2.92 6.34 -11.34
C GLU A 79 -3.41 7.35 -10.29
N GLN A 80 -2.48 8.09 -9.68
CA GLN A 80 -2.84 9.03 -8.63
C GLN A 80 -3.45 10.32 -9.20
N ALA A 81 -2.94 10.84 -10.31
CA ALA A 81 -3.49 12.03 -10.96
C ALA A 81 -4.99 11.86 -11.30
N TRP A 82 -5.37 10.70 -11.84
CA TRP A 82 -6.78 10.43 -12.14
C TRP A 82 -7.64 10.42 -10.86
N ARG A 83 -7.14 9.84 -9.77
CA ARG A 83 -7.86 9.82 -8.48
C ARG A 83 -8.06 11.23 -7.93
N GLU A 84 -7.00 12.04 -7.90
CA GLU A 84 -7.07 13.42 -7.39
C GLU A 84 -8.00 14.31 -8.21
N ILE A 85 -7.98 14.16 -9.55
CA ILE A 85 -8.85 14.95 -10.42
C ILE A 85 -10.32 14.67 -10.07
N MET A 86 -10.68 13.41 -9.80
CA MET A 86 -12.04 13.05 -9.40
C MET A 86 -12.39 13.62 -8.02
N GLU A 87 -11.45 13.58 -7.06
CA GLU A 87 -11.65 14.15 -5.73
C GLU A 87 -11.87 15.68 -5.80
N ILE A 88 -11.06 16.38 -6.58
CA ILE A 88 -11.20 17.82 -6.84
C ILE A 88 -12.55 18.11 -7.51
N LEU A 89 -12.96 17.29 -8.50
CA LEU A 89 -14.24 17.47 -9.17
C LEU A 89 -15.41 17.35 -8.17
N PHE A 90 -15.36 16.38 -7.26
CA PHE A 90 -16.34 16.26 -6.18
C PHE A 90 -16.28 17.44 -5.22
N ALA A 91 -15.09 17.93 -4.84
CA ALA A 91 -14.97 19.12 -4.00
C ALA A 91 -15.60 20.35 -4.66
N VAL A 92 -15.41 20.55 -5.97
CA VAL A 92 -16.03 21.67 -6.72
C VAL A 92 -17.56 21.64 -6.64
N THR A 93 -18.18 20.46 -6.58
CA THR A 93 -19.65 20.36 -6.48
C THR A 93 -20.20 20.89 -5.17
N ILE A 94 -19.46 20.74 -4.07
CA ILE A 94 -19.87 21.20 -2.73
C ILE A 94 -19.79 22.72 -2.63
N PHE A 95 -18.78 23.31 -3.27
CA PHE A 95 -18.47 24.73 -3.15
C PHE A 95 -18.71 25.49 -4.46
N ARG A 96 -19.73 25.07 -5.22
CA ARG A 96 -20.07 25.60 -6.55
C ARG A 96 -20.15 27.13 -6.62
N GLN A 97 -20.51 27.80 -5.53
CA GLN A 97 -20.69 29.25 -5.47
C GLN A 97 -19.38 30.05 -5.53
N ASP A 98 -18.23 29.43 -5.23
CA ASP A 98 -16.92 30.09 -5.17
C ASP A 98 -16.08 29.86 -6.45
N PHE A 99 -16.68 29.34 -7.53
CA PHE A 99 -15.96 29.03 -8.75
C PHE A 99 -15.43 30.30 -9.45
N SER A 100 -14.11 30.46 -9.42
CA SER A 100 -13.41 31.61 -10.00
C SER A 100 -12.15 31.17 -10.75
N VAL A 101 -11.61 32.06 -11.59
CA VAL A 101 -10.33 31.80 -12.28
C VAL A 101 -9.18 31.58 -11.27
N GLY A 102 -9.22 32.28 -10.13
CA GLY A 102 -8.26 32.08 -9.04
C GLY A 102 -8.42 30.71 -8.36
N PHE A 103 -9.63 30.18 -8.25
CA PHE A 103 -9.84 28.81 -7.76
C PHE A 103 -9.23 27.77 -8.72
N LEU A 104 -9.46 27.92 -10.03
CA LEU A 104 -8.87 27.05 -11.04
C LEU A 104 -7.34 27.07 -11.00
N SER A 105 -6.72 28.23 -10.78
CA SER A 105 -5.26 28.30 -10.65
C SER A 105 -4.74 27.62 -9.39
N LEU A 106 -5.46 27.71 -8.26
CA LEU A 106 -5.13 26.97 -7.03
C LEU A 106 -5.22 25.45 -7.24
N VAL A 107 -6.26 24.97 -7.94
CA VAL A 107 -6.42 23.54 -8.29
C VAL A 107 -5.25 23.04 -9.13
N VAL A 108 -4.90 23.75 -10.20
CA VAL A 108 -3.80 23.36 -11.10
C VAL A 108 -2.47 23.37 -10.35
N THR A 109 -2.25 24.36 -9.49
CA THR A 109 -1.06 24.47 -8.64
C THR A 109 -0.98 23.29 -7.67
N LEU A 110 -2.08 22.95 -6.99
CA LEU A 110 -2.15 21.82 -6.07
C LEU A 110 -1.83 20.50 -6.78
N LEU A 111 -2.43 20.24 -7.94
CA LEU A 111 -2.18 19.01 -8.73
C LEU A 111 -0.70 18.89 -9.12
N LEU A 112 -0.10 20.00 -9.56
CA LEU A 112 1.32 20.05 -9.93
C LEU A 112 2.20 19.65 -8.74
N ILE A 113 1.96 20.24 -7.57
CA ILE A 113 2.75 20.01 -6.37
C ILE A 113 2.56 18.59 -5.84
N LYS A 114 1.32 18.08 -5.81
CA LYS A 114 1.04 16.67 -5.50
C LYS A 114 1.83 15.74 -6.43
N GLY A 115 1.86 16.03 -7.72
CA GLY A 115 2.69 15.32 -8.69
C GLY A 115 4.17 15.30 -8.32
N LEU A 116 4.75 16.45 -7.93
CA LEU A 116 6.14 16.53 -7.49
C LEU A 116 6.40 15.72 -6.20
N HIS A 117 5.43 15.68 -5.28
CA HIS A 117 5.55 14.86 -4.06
C HIS A 117 5.54 13.37 -4.35
N TRP A 118 4.62 12.88 -5.20
CA TRP A 118 4.59 11.46 -5.57
C TRP A 118 5.89 11.02 -6.24
N MET A 119 6.45 11.91 -7.06
CA MET A 119 7.77 11.72 -7.66
C MET A 119 8.88 11.65 -6.61
N GLY A 120 8.89 12.56 -5.63
CA GLY A 120 9.84 12.54 -4.51
C GLY A 120 9.77 11.27 -3.68
N GLN A 121 8.56 10.81 -3.35
CA GLN A 121 8.32 9.56 -2.62
C GLN A 121 8.91 8.35 -3.36
N LYS A 122 8.61 8.21 -4.67
CA LYS A 122 9.12 7.10 -5.47
C LYS A 122 10.62 7.15 -5.73
N ARG A 123 11.19 8.34 -5.85
CA ARG A 123 12.64 8.51 -5.94
C ARG A 123 13.35 8.08 -4.67
N LEU A 124 12.82 8.46 -3.50
CA LEU A 124 13.37 8.06 -2.21
C LEU A 124 13.30 6.54 -2.01
N GLU A 125 12.14 5.93 -2.27
CA GLU A 125 11.94 4.47 -2.16
C GLU A 125 12.93 3.67 -3.02
N TYR A 126 13.24 4.17 -4.22
CA TYR A 126 14.27 3.57 -5.05
C TYR A 126 15.69 3.73 -4.49
N ILE A 127 16.02 4.92 -3.96
CA ILE A 127 17.35 5.17 -3.40
C ILE A 127 17.57 4.28 -2.17
N GLU A 128 16.54 4.07 -1.36
CA GLU A 128 16.59 3.16 -0.21
C GLU A 128 16.80 1.69 -0.59
N THR A 129 16.29 1.27 -1.75
CA THR A 129 16.38 -0.13 -2.23
C THR A 129 17.60 -0.40 -3.11
N THR A 130 18.33 0.63 -3.55
CA THR A 130 19.50 0.48 -4.40
C THR A 130 20.81 0.48 -3.59
N PRO A 131 21.71 -0.50 -3.80
CA PRO A 131 22.87 -0.72 -2.93
C PRO A 131 24.01 0.29 -3.14
N SER A 132 24.07 0.97 -4.27
CA SER A 132 25.07 2.01 -4.53
C SER A 132 24.47 3.13 -5.38
N VAL A 133 24.59 4.35 -4.88
CA VAL A 133 24.06 5.57 -5.50
C VAL A 133 25.20 6.57 -5.67
N THR A 134 25.20 7.26 -6.80
CA THR A 134 26.24 8.27 -7.10
C THR A 134 26.03 9.53 -6.26
N LEU A 135 27.12 10.24 -5.90
CA LEU A 135 27.04 11.51 -5.17
C LEU A 135 26.14 12.54 -5.86
N LEU A 136 26.17 12.59 -7.18
CA LEU A 136 25.32 13.47 -7.98
C LEU A 136 23.82 13.17 -7.73
N SER A 137 23.46 11.89 -7.60
CA SER A 137 22.09 11.47 -7.28
C SER A 137 21.67 11.92 -5.89
N HIS A 138 22.58 11.87 -4.90
CA HIS A 138 22.35 12.42 -3.57
C HIS A 138 22.13 13.94 -3.60
N VAL A 139 22.99 14.69 -4.29
CA VAL A 139 22.85 16.15 -4.40
C VAL A 139 21.52 16.52 -5.06
N ARG A 140 21.12 15.80 -6.10
CA ARG A 140 19.83 16.01 -6.78
C ARG A 140 18.63 15.74 -5.88
N ILE A 141 18.59 14.62 -5.16
CA ILE A 141 17.43 14.31 -4.31
C ILE A 141 17.35 15.25 -3.10
N VAL A 142 18.49 15.61 -2.49
CA VAL A 142 18.53 16.54 -1.36
C VAL A 142 18.07 17.93 -1.79
N SER A 143 18.62 18.45 -2.90
CA SER A 143 18.18 19.74 -3.43
C SER A 143 16.70 19.74 -3.82
N PHE A 144 16.18 18.63 -4.34
CA PHE A 144 14.75 18.46 -4.62
C PHE A 144 13.89 18.48 -3.35
N MET A 145 14.27 17.78 -2.29
CA MET A 145 13.55 17.76 -1.02
C MET A 145 13.57 19.12 -0.33
N VAL A 146 14.70 19.85 -0.39
CA VAL A 146 14.80 21.22 0.13
C VAL A 146 13.90 22.17 -0.67
N PHE A 147 13.89 22.04 -2.00
CA PHE A 147 13.00 22.80 -2.88
C PHE A 147 11.52 22.56 -2.52
N LEU A 148 11.11 21.30 -2.34
CA LEU A 148 9.75 20.95 -1.91
C LEU A 148 9.42 21.55 -0.54
N LEU A 149 10.31 21.45 0.44
CA LEU A 149 10.06 21.98 1.78
C LEU A 149 9.84 23.50 1.77
N VAL A 150 10.65 24.24 1.00
CA VAL A 150 10.49 25.68 0.84
C VAL A 150 9.16 26.00 0.16
N LEU A 151 8.82 25.29 -0.92
CA LEU A 151 7.58 25.47 -1.65
C LEU A 151 6.36 25.22 -0.76
N ASP A 152 6.33 24.10 -0.03
CA ASP A 152 5.24 23.73 0.88
C ASP A 152 5.09 24.74 2.02
N GLY A 153 6.21 25.21 2.59
CA GLY A 153 6.23 26.22 3.63
C GLY A 153 5.63 27.54 3.16
N LEU A 154 6.02 28.01 1.96
CA LEU A 154 5.49 29.24 1.37
C LEU A 154 4.00 29.14 1.06
N LEU A 155 3.55 28.01 0.49
CA LEU A 155 2.14 27.81 0.12
C LEU A 155 1.25 27.65 1.34
N THR A 156 1.69 26.86 2.32
CA THR A 156 1.02 26.72 3.61
C THR A 156 0.90 28.07 4.31
N TYR A 157 2.00 28.83 4.39
CA TYR A 157 1.99 30.17 4.98
C TYR A 157 1.02 31.12 4.27
N SER A 158 1.09 31.16 2.93
CA SER A 158 0.20 32.02 2.14
C SER A 158 -1.27 31.66 2.31
N SER A 159 -1.59 30.36 2.35
CA SER A 159 -2.96 29.85 2.47
C SER A 159 -3.53 30.09 3.87
N ILE A 160 -2.75 29.86 4.93
CA ILE A 160 -3.16 30.16 6.30
C ILE A 160 -3.38 31.67 6.47
N ARG A 161 -2.48 32.50 5.93
CA ARG A 161 -2.64 33.97 5.99
C ARG A 161 -3.92 34.42 5.28
N GLN A 162 -4.20 33.86 4.11
CA GLN A 162 -5.43 34.13 3.37
C GLN A 162 -6.67 33.66 4.15
N LEU A 163 -6.63 32.49 4.78
CA LEU A 163 -7.72 31.95 5.58
C LEU A 163 -8.02 32.80 6.83
N ILE A 164 -6.98 33.26 7.53
CA ILE A 164 -7.14 34.15 8.70
C ILE A 164 -7.75 35.49 8.27
N GLN A 165 -7.35 36.02 7.12
CA GLN A 165 -7.83 37.32 6.64
C GLN A 165 -9.26 37.27 6.10
N SER A 166 -9.65 36.19 5.41
CA SER A 166 -10.99 36.07 4.84
C SER A 166 -12.06 35.81 5.90
N ARG A 167 -11.71 35.19 7.03
CA ARG A 167 -12.61 34.77 8.15
C ARG A 167 -13.87 33.98 7.72
N LYS A 168 -13.95 33.61 6.45
CA LYS A 168 -15.04 32.83 5.85
C LYS A 168 -14.52 31.42 5.61
N ALA A 169 -15.27 30.44 6.08
CA ALA A 169 -15.13 29.09 5.56
C ALA A 169 -15.50 29.14 4.08
N SER A 170 -14.52 28.97 3.21
CA SER A 170 -14.67 28.88 1.76
C SER A 170 -13.73 27.79 1.25
N MET A 171 -13.66 27.62 -0.07
CA MET A 171 -12.74 26.69 -0.73
C MET A 171 -11.29 26.77 -0.24
N SER A 172 -10.85 27.95 0.25
CA SER A 172 -9.50 28.15 0.78
C SER A 172 -9.16 27.22 1.95
N VAL A 173 -10.16 26.72 2.70
CA VAL A 173 -9.88 25.78 3.78
C VAL A 173 -9.44 24.42 3.25
N PHE A 174 -10.08 23.91 2.20
CA PHE A 174 -9.70 22.65 1.54
C PHE A 174 -8.21 22.70 1.15
N PHE A 175 -7.81 23.75 0.43
CA PHE A 175 -6.41 23.93 0.03
C PHE A 175 -5.46 24.06 1.22
N THR A 176 -5.88 24.73 2.29
CA THR A 176 -5.04 24.87 3.50
C THR A 176 -4.72 23.52 4.12
N PHE A 177 -5.73 22.65 4.29
CA PHE A 177 -5.50 21.31 4.83
C PHE A 177 -4.66 20.44 3.89
N GLU A 178 -4.93 20.49 2.59
CA GLU A 178 -4.13 19.79 1.58
C GLU A 178 -2.66 20.21 1.63
N TYR A 179 -2.36 21.51 1.68
CA TYR A 179 -0.98 22.00 1.79
C TYR A 179 -0.31 21.63 3.12
N MET A 180 -1.05 21.61 4.23
CA MET A 180 -0.52 21.12 5.51
C MET A 180 -0.17 19.63 5.46
N ILE A 181 -1.01 18.82 4.80
CA ILE A 181 -0.76 17.39 4.60
C ILE A 181 0.48 17.19 3.73
N LEU A 182 0.62 17.94 2.63
CA LEU A 182 1.81 17.96 1.79
C LEU A 182 3.07 18.31 2.60
N ALA A 183 3.06 19.40 3.36
CA ALA A 183 4.18 19.81 4.21
C ALA A 183 4.61 18.72 5.22
N THR A 184 3.65 18.07 5.89
CA THR A 184 3.95 16.96 6.81
C THR A 184 4.53 15.74 6.09
N THR A 185 4.10 15.45 4.86
CA THR A 185 4.72 14.39 4.05
C THR A 185 6.16 14.72 3.68
N THR A 186 6.46 15.96 3.30
CA THR A 186 7.82 16.39 2.96
C THR A 186 8.76 16.30 4.15
N ILE A 187 8.31 16.73 5.34
CA ILE A 187 9.07 16.57 6.58
C ILE A 187 9.36 15.09 6.86
N SER A 188 8.35 14.23 6.74
CA SER A 188 8.49 12.78 6.93
C SER A 188 9.50 12.17 5.93
N LEU A 189 9.49 12.60 4.67
CA LEU A 189 10.44 12.15 3.65
C LEU A 189 11.87 12.59 3.94
N ILE A 190 12.06 13.84 4.36
CA ILE A 190 13.38 14.35 4.75
C ILE A 190 13.95 13.53 5.89
N VAL A 191 13.16 13.28 6.94
CA VAL A 191 13.63 12.50 8.09
C VAL A 191 13.90 11.04 7.69
N LYS A 192 13.08 10.41 6.84
CA LYS A 192 13.40 9.08 6.28
C LYS A 192 14.72 9.08 5.52
N TYR A 193 14.96 10.10 4.69
CA TYR A 193 16.23 10.23 3.99
C TYR A 193 17.40 10.40 4.95
N THR A 194 17.25 11.17 6.04
CA THR A 194 18.30 11.26 7.07
C THR A 194 18.56 9.90 7.72
N PHE A 195 17.53 9.07 7.91
CA PHE A 195 17.71 7.72 8.42
C PHE A 195 18.48 6.85 7.43
N TYR A 196 18.16 6.94 6.14
CA TYR A 196 18.90 6.24 5.09
C TYR A 196 20.39 6.64 5.06
N VAL A 197 20.70 7.95 5.07
CA VAL A 197 22.09 8.43 5.07
C VAL A 197 22.82 7.99 6.34
N THR A 198 22.17 8.06 7.50
CA THR A 198 22.77 7.61 8.77
C THR A 198 23.08 6.12 8.76
N ASP A 199 22.22 5.30 8.17
CA ASP A 199 22.43 3.86 7.99
C ASP A 199 23.58 3.57 7.03
N MET A 200 23.65 4.31 5.92
CA MET A 200 24.75 4.23 4.96
C MET A 200 26.11 4.58 5.61
N LEU A 201 26.15 5.64 6.44
CA LEU A 201 27.36 6.04 7.17
C LEU A 201 27.76 5.03 8.26
N LYS A 202 26.81 4.26 8.78
CA LYS A 202 27.05 3.18 9.75
C LYS A 202 27.27 1.83 9.09
N GLU A 203 27.49 1.78 7.79
CA GLU A 203 27.70 0.54 7.02
C GLU A 203 26.57 -0.49 7.22
N GLY A 204 25.34 -0.02 7.43
CA GLY A 204 24.16 -0.89 7.65
C GLY A 204 24.06 -1.47 9.06
N ARG A 205 24.93 -1.08 10.00
CA ARG A 205 24.95 -1.61 11.38
C ARG A 205 23.93 -0.92 12.31
N TRP A 206 22.97 -0.15 11.79
CA TRP A 206 22.01 0.57 12.62
C TRP A 206 20.80 -0.29 12.99
N GLU A 207 20.94 -1.03 14.08
CA GLU A 207 19.91 -1.98 14.58
C GLU A 207 18.54 -1.33 14.88
N GLY A 208 18.53 -0.04 15.25
CA GLY A 208 17.33 0.71 15.61
C GLY A 208 16.55 1.30 14.42
N LYS A 209 17.10 1.31 13.20
CA LYS A 209 16.47 1.95 12.02
C LYS A 209 15.00 1.53 11.80
N PRO A 210 14.63 0.23 11.82
CA PRO A 210 13.24 -0.17 11.58
C PRO A 210 12.26 0.41 12.61
N VAL A 211 12.71 0.53 13.87
CA VAL A 211 11.90 1.06 14.98
C VAL A 211 11.64 2.56 14.80
N TYR A 212 12.68 3.33 14.50
CA TYR A 212 12.54 4.77 14.28
C TYR A 212 11.72 5.08 13.02
N THR A 213 11.92 4.34 11.94
CA THR A 213 11.10 4.47 10.72
C THR A 213 9.64 4.16 11.02
N PHE A 214 9.37 3.11 11.80
CA PHE A 214 8.03 2.77 12.24
C PHE A 214 7.38 3.93 13.03
N TYR A 215 8.06 4.47 14.04
CA TYR A 215 7.53 5.59 14.84
C TYR A 215 7.24 6.82 13.98
N LEU A 216 8.14 7.13 13.05
CA LEU A 216 7.95 8.23 12.13
C LEU A 216 6.71 8.05 11.24
N GLU A 217 6.49 6.84 10.73
CA GLU A 217 5.31 6.53 9.92
C GLU A 217 4.02 6.56 10.74
N LEU A 218 4.06 6.07 11.98
CA LEU A 218 2.92 6.13 12.91
C LEU A 218 2.56 7.58 13.26
N VAL A 219 3.55 8.42 13.56
CA VAL A 219 3.34 9.84 13.87
C VAL A 219 2.78 10.58 12.65
N ARG A 220 3.35 10.35 11.46
CA ARG A 220 2.83 10.92 10.21
C ARG A 220 1.37 10.52 10.00
N ASP A 221 1.04 9.24 10.12
CA ASP A 221 -0.32 8.75 9.87
C ASP A 221 -1.32 9.27 10.92
N LEU A 222 -0.89 9.42 12.18
CA LEU A 222 -1.69 10.06 13.23
C LEU A 222 -1.94 11.54 12.92
N LEU A 223 -0.92 12.28 12.49
CA LEU A 223 -1.05 13.68 12.08
C LEU A 223 -2.01 13.81 10.91
N HIS A 224 -1.87 12.98 9.87
CA HIS A 224 -2.78 12.96 8.73
C HIS A 224 -4.21 12.65 9.12
N LEU A 225 -4.43 11.61 9.92
CA LEU A 225 -5.76 11.25 10.42
C LEU A 225 -6.38 12.41 11.22
N SER A 226 -5.59 13.07 12.07
CA SER A 226 -6.06 14.21 12.86
C SER A 226 -6.45 15.41 11.98
N MET A 227 -5.68 15.69 10.92
CA MET A 227 -5.94 16.78 9.99
C MET A 227 -7.18 16.50 9.13
N TYR A 228 -7.33 15.29 8.58
CA TYR A 228 -8.52 14.90 7.83
C TYR A 228 -9.78 14.85 8.71
N LEU A 229 -9.68 14.37 9.96
CA LEU A 229 -10.80 14.39 10.90
C LEU A 229 -11.21 15.82 11.25
N CYS A 230 -10.24 16.70 11.52
CA CYS A 230 -10.50 18.12 11.78
C CYS A 230 -11.19 18.78 10.58
N PHE A 231 -10.68 18.52 9.37
CA PHE A 231 -11.25 19.03 8.14
C PHE A 231 -12.68 18.51 7.88
N PHE A 232 -12.91 17.20 8.06
CA PHE A 232 -14.21 16.57 7.96
C PHE A 232 -15.22 17.19 8.92
N LEU A 233 -14.85 17.31 10.21
CA LEU A 233 -15.73 17.90 11.23
C LEU A 233 -16.04 19.37 10.91
N MET A 234 -15.05 20.12 10.45
CA MET A 234 -15.24 21.53 10.10
C MET A 234 -16.19 21.70 8.90
N ILE A 235 -16.08 20.86 7.85
CA ILE A 235 -17.05 20.91 6.74
C ILE A 235 -18.42 20.39 7.19
N PHE A 236 -18.45 19.29 7.97
CA PHE A 236 -19.69 18.70 8.46
C PHE A 236 -20.56 19.70 9.22
N MET A 237 -19.95 20.48 10.12
CA MET A 237 -20.67 21.47 10.91
C MET A 237 -21.17 22.67 10.10
N ASN A 238 -20.53 23.00 8.98
CA ASN A 238 -20.87 24.19 8.18
C ASN A 238 -21.76 23.89 6.95
N TYR A 239 -21.58 22.72 6.31
CA TYR A 239 -22.18 22.38 5.02
C TYR A 239 -22.91 21.02 5.02
N GLY A 240 -22.84 20.25 6.12
CA GLY A 240 -23.36 18.88 6.18
C GLY A 240 -22.37 17.85 5.67
N LEU A 241 -22.85 16.64 5.33
CA LEU A 241 -22.00 15.47 5.08
C LEU A 241 -21.08 15.62 3.85
N PRO A 242 -19.74 15.68 4.01
CA PRO A 242 -18.82 15.77 2.89
C PRO A 242 -18.49 14.38 2.36
N LEU A 243 -19.28 13.87 1.40
CA LEU A 243 -19.08 12.53 0.84
C LEU A 243 -17.70 12.31 0.23
N HIS A 244 -17.10 13.34 -0.36
CA HIS A 244 -15.73 13.25 -0.91
C HIS A 244 -14.73 12.78 0.16
N LEU A 245 -14.73 13.40 1.35
CA LEU A 245 -13.78 13.15 2.44
C LEU A 245 -13.90 11.79 3.15
N ILE A 246 -15.00 11.07 2.92
CA ILE A 246 -15.22 9.78 3.59
C ILE A 246 -14.15 8.78 3.16
N ARG A 247 -13.73 8.84 1.89
CA ARG A 247 -12.74 7.92 1.35
C ARG A 247 -11.36 8.17 1.96
N GLU A 248 -10.90 9.41 1.99
CA GLU A 248 -9.58 9.79 2.52
C GLU A 248 -9.52 9.51 4.02
N LEU A 249 -10.60 9.78 4.75
CA LEU A 249 -10.71 9.43 6.17
C LEU A 249 -10.67 7.92 6.39
N TYR A 250 -11.36 7.13 5.56
CA TYR A 250 -11.33 5.67 5.65
C TYR A 250 -9.94 5.11 5.31
N GLU A 251 -9.30 5.57 4.23
CA GLU A 251 -7.97 5.11 3.83
C GLU A 251 -6.93 5.44 4.91
N THR A 252 -6.93 6.67 5.45
CA THR A 252 -6.00 7.06 6.53
C THR A 252 -6.25 6.30 7.84
N PHE A 253 -7.51 6.12 8.23
CA PHE A 253 -7.85 5.32 9.41
C PHE A 253 -7.44 3.85 9.25
N ARG A 254 -7.68 3.26 8.07
CA ARG A 254 -7.31 1.86 7.80
C ARG A 254 -5.79 1.68 7.87
N ASN A 255 -5.03 2.59 7.27
CA ASN A 255 -3.56 2.59 7.32
C ASN A 255 -3.05 2.70 8.77
N PHE A 256 -3.60 3.64 9.55
CA PHE A 256 -3.27 3.77 10.96
C PHE A 256 -3.58 2.51 11.76
N LYS A 257 -4.77 1.92 11.59
CA LYS A 257 -5.18 0.67 12.26
C LYS A 257 -4.24 -0.49 11.95
N ILE A 258 -3.86 -0.66 10.67
CA ILE A 258 -2.91 -1.69 10.25
C ILE A 258 -1.57 -1.49 10.97
N ARG A 259 -1.02 -0.26 10.97
CA ARG A 259 0.26 0.03 11.64
C ARG A 259 0.22 -0.16 13.15
N VAL A 260 -0.87 0.22 13.81
CA VAL A 260 -1.05 -0.04 15.25
C VAL A 260 -1.08 -1.54 15.53
N THR A 261 -1.77 -2.30 14.69
CA THR A 261 -1.82 -3.77 14.80
C THR A 261 -0.42 -4.38 14.64
N ASP A 262 0.34 -3.91 13.65
CA ASP A 262 1.72 -4.33 13.41
C ASP A 262 2.64 -4.00 14.59
N TYR A 263 2.47 -2.81 15.19
CA TYR A 263 3.21 -2.41 16.40
C TYR A 263 2.92 -3.30 17.60
N LEU A 264 1.64 -3.56 17.87
CA LEU A 264 1.23 -4.41 18.98
C LEU A 264 1.77 -5.83 18.77
N ARG A 265 1.75 -6.35 17.54
CA ARG A 265 2.36 -7.63 17.17
C ARG A 265 3.87 -7.62 17.38
N TYR A 266 4.56 -6.60 16.89
CA TYR A 266 6.01 -6.41 17.05
C TYR A 266 6.41 -6.36 18.53
N ARG A 267 5.69 -5.59 19.36
CA ARG A 267 5.93 -5.48 20.79
C ARG A 267 5.66 -6.79 21.51
N LYS A 268 4.58 -7.50 21.14
CA LYS A 268 4.27 -8.82 21.71
C LYS A 268 5.37 -9.84 21.44
N LEU A 269 5.89 -9.89 20.21
CA LEU A 269 7.01 -10.75 19.83
C LEU A 269 8.31 -10.36 20.54
N THR A 270 8.64 -9.07 20.59
CA THR A 270 9.88 -8.59 21.22
C THR A 270 9.86 -8.76 22.74
N SER A 271 8.75 -8.43 23.41
CA SER A 271 8.66 -8.43 24.89
C SER A 271 8.88 -9.80 25.52
N ASN A 272 8.77 -10.87 24.73
CA ASN A 272 8.97 -12.23 25.19
C ASN A 272 10.27 -12.85 24.65
N MET A 273 11.06 -12.16 23.80
CA MET A 273 12.24 -12.78 23.16
C MET A 273 13.42 -12.97 24.12
N ASN A 274 13.73 -11.97 24.95
CA ASN A 274 14.84 -12.07 25.90
C ASN A 274 14.51 -13.03 27.05
N ASP A 275 13.23 -13.13 27.44
CA ASP A 275 12.77 -14.01 28.51
C ASP A 275 12.46 -15.44 28.02
N ARG A 276 12.09 -15.65 26.75
CA ARG A 276 11.78 -17.00 26.21
C ARG A 276 12.99 -17.81 25.81
N PHE A 277 14.02 -17.15 25.28
CA PHE A 277 15.14 -17.86 24.65
C PHE A 277 16.41 -17.64 25.48
N PRO A 278 17.02 -18.73 25.98
CA PRO A 278 18.28 -18.61 26.70
C PRO A 278 19.37 -18.13 25.73
N ASP A 279 20.28 -17.32 26.26
CA ASP A 279 21.52 -16.98 25.57
C ASP A 279 22.39 -18.24 25.46
N ALA A 280 23.01 -18.45 24.30
CA ALA A 280 23.93 -19.55 24.09
C ALA A 280 25.19 -19.32 24.93
N THR A 281 25.67 -20.37 25.61
CA THR A 281 26.97 -20.31 26.29
C THR A 281 28.09 -20.23 25.25
N PRO A 282 29.22 -19.58 25.57
CA PRO A 282 30.35 -19.49 24.65
C PRO A 282 30.87 -20.86 24.20
N ASP A 283 30.75 -21.89 25.06
CA ASP A 283 31.11 -23.27 24.73
C ASP A 283 30.15 -23.91 23.69
N GLU A 284 28.84 -23.68 23.79
CA GLU A 284 27.86 -24.14 22.79
C GLU A 284 28.02 -23.42 21.44
N LEU A 285 28.43 -22.14 21.48
CA LEU A 285 28.67 -21.32 20.30
C LEU A 285 29.95 -21.74 19.55
N SER A 286 30.93 -22.30 20.26
CA SER A 286 32.14 -22.87 19.68
C SER A 286 31.97 -24.30 19.14
N ALA A 287 30.99 -25.05 19.65
CA ALA A 287 30.69 -26.42 19.25
C ALA A 287 29.82 -26.51 17.99
N ILE A 288 29.13 -25.43 17.63
CA ILE A 288 28.25 -25.30 16.45
C ILE A 288 28.86 -24.26 15.51
N ASP A 289 28.55 -24.32 14.21
CA ASP A 289 28.97 -23.30 13.24
C ASP A 289 28.62 -21.88 13.76
N PRO A 290 29.62 -21.00 14.02
CA PRO A 290 29.39 -19.67 14.55
C PRO A 290 28.75 -18.74 13.52
N THR A 291 28.49 -19.19 12.30
CA THR A 291 27.90 -18.37 11.23
C THR A 291 26.38 -18.32 11.33
N CYS A 292 25.80 -17.12 11.43
CA CYS A 292 24.33 -16.99 11.41
C CYS A 292 23.78 -17.21 9.99
N ILE A 293 22.83 -18.12 9.80
CA ILE A 293 22.28 -18.43 8.45
C ILE A 293 21.57 -17.24 7.80
N ILE A 294 21.06 -16.31 8.61
CA ILE A 294 20.22 -15.20 8.15
C ILE A 294 21.08 -14.08 7.57
N CYS A 295 22.10 -13.61 8.30
CA CYS A 295 22.99 -12.53 7.85
C CYS A 295 24.33 -13.01 7.28
N ARG A 296 24.69 -14.29 7.49
CA ARG A 296 25.96 -14.91 7.09
C ARG A 296 27.20 -14.28 7.75
N GLU A 297 27.02 -13.71 8.94
CA GLU A 297 28.09 -13.14 9.77
C GLU A 297 28.34 -14.02 11.00
N GLU A 298 29.55 -13.95 11.58
CA GLU A 298 29.91 -14.64 12.81
C GLU A 298 29.12 -14.13 14.03
N MET A 299 28.67 -15.05 14.87
CA MET A 299 27.87 -14.81 16.05
C MET A 299 28.79 -14.61 17.26
N THR A 300 28.76 -13.42 17.87
CA THR A 300 29.39 -13.13 19.16
C THR A 300 28.42 -13.28 20.33
N SER A 301 27.12 -13.12 20.07
CA SER A 301 26.01 -13.43 20.99
C SER A 301 24.86 -14.05 20.20
N ALA A 302 24.39 -15.22 20.61
CA ALA A 302 23.31 -15.94 19.93
C ALA A 302 22.19 -16.33 20.90
N LYS A 303 20.96 -16.31 20.42
CA LYS A 303 19.79 -16.86 21.12
C LYS A 303 19.50 -18.26 20.61
N LYS A 304 19.25 -19.18 21.54
CA LYS A 304 18.93 -20.57 21.24
C LYS A 304 17.42 -20.78 21.20
N LEU A 305 16.91 -21.22 20.05
CA LEU A 305 15.50 -21.64 19.94
C LEU A 305 15.30 -23.01 20.62
N ILE A 306 14.04 -23.34 20.95
CA ILE A 306 13.65 -24.65 21.47
C ILE A 306 14.03 -25.84 20.56
N CYS A 307 14.21 -25.58 19.26
CA CYS A 307 14.69 -26.57 18.29
C CYS A 307 16.21 -26.73 18.26
N GLY A 308 16.96 -25.96 19.06
CA GLY A 308 18.41 -26.03 19.20
C GLY A 308 19.22 -25.14 18.25
N HIS A 309 18.59 -24.46 17.27
CA HIS A 309 19.30 -23.58 16.34
C HIS A 309 19.64 -22.22 16.96
N LEU A 310 20.80 -21.70 16.57
CA LEU A 310 21.40 -20.46 17.06
C LEU A 310 21.31 -19.36 15.99
N PHE A 311 20.95 -18.15 16.40
CA PHE A 311 20.93 -16.97 15.53
C PHE A 311 21.28 -15.72 16.35
N HIS A 312 21.76 -14.66 15.70
CA HIS A 312 21.81 -13.34 16.34
C HIS A 312 20.39 -12.94 16.77
N VAL A 313 20.29 -12.23 17.89
CA VAL A 313 19.02 -11.73 18.44
C VAL A 313 18.23 -10.93 17.39
N GLN A 314 18.93 -10.06 16.66
CA GLN A 314 18.33 -9.18 15.66
C GLN A 314 17.88 -9.93 14.40
N CYS A 315 18.68 -10.90 13.95
CA CYS A 315 18.34 -11.75 12.82
C CYS A 315 17.09 -12.60 13.12
N LEU A 316 17.05 -13.21 14.30
CA LEU A 316 15.89 -13.98 14.76
C LEU A 316 14.65 -13.10 14.90
N ARG A 317 14.81 -11.88 15.42
CA ARG A 317 13.72 -10.92 15.56
C ARG A 317 13.12 -10.54 14.20
N SER A 318 13.96 -10.17 13.24
CA SER A 318 13.52 -9.81 11.88
C SER A 318 12.84 -10.98 11.16
N TRP A 319 13.30 -12.21 11.40
CA TRP A 319 12.65 -13.40 10.85
C TRP A 319 11.28 -13.65 11.48
N LEU A 320 11.17 -13.59 12.81
CA LEU A 320 9.92 -13.82 13.56
C LEU A 320 8.83 -12.78 13.28
N GLU A 321 9.20 -11.58 12.85
CA GLU A 321 8.26 -10.58 12.33
C GLU A 321 7.50 -11.08 11.09
N ARG A 322 8.16 -11.88 10.24
CA ARG A 322 7.60 -12.37 8.96
C ARG A 322 7.02 -13.77 9.11
N GLN A 323 7.71 -14.65 9.82
CA GLN A 323 7.41 -16.08 9.91
C GLN A 323 7.66 -16.58 11.33
N ASN A 324 6.69 -17.25 11.95
CA ASN A 324 6.80 -17.79 13.31
C ASN A 324 7.48 -19.18 13.36
N THR A 325 8.37 -19.47 12.41
CA THR A 325 9.05 -20.75 12.22
C THR A 325 10.57 -20.57 12.28
N CYS A 326 11.30 -21.63 12.65
CA CYS A 326 12.76 -21.60 12.64
C CYS A 326 13.30 -21.52 11.20
N PRO A 327 14.24 -20.60 10.89
CA PRO A 327 14.84 -20.49 9.55
C PRO A 327 15.50 -21.78 9.05
N THR A 328 16.10 -22.57 9.95
CA THR A 328 16.85 -23.78 9.58
C THR A 328 15.95 -25.00 9.45
N CYS A 329 15.08 -25.26 10.44
CA CYS A 329 14.28 -26.50 10.48
C CYS A 329 12.78 -26.29 10.25
N ARG A 330 12.32 -25.05 10.06
CA ARG A 330 10.90 -24.68 9.88
C ARG A 330 9.95 -25.09 11.01
N ALA A 331 10.47 -25.62 12.12
CA ALA A 331 9.68 -25.92 13.31
C ALA A 331 9.07 -24.63 13.88
N LEU A 332 7.82 -24.72 14.36
CA LEU A 332 7.15 -23.59 15.02
C LEU A 332 7.93 -23.17 16.26
N VAL A 333 8.20 -21.87 16.36
CA VAL A 333 8.96 -21.29 17.48
C VAL A 333 8.08 -21.16 18.73
N VAL A 334 6.75 -21.19 18.56
CA VAL A 334 5.76 -21.26 19.63
C VAL A 334 4.85 -22.47 19.37
N PRO A 335 4.89 -23.52 20.21
CA PRO A 335 3.87 -24.56 20.17
C PRO A 335 2.50 -23.92 20.41
N ALA A 336 1.47 -24.30 19.64
CA ALA A 336 0.12 -23.84 19.88
C ALA A 336 -0.36 -24.40 21.23
N GLU A 337 -0.32 -23.56 22.27
CA GLU A 337 -1.02 -23.78 23.52
C GLU A 337 -2.53 -23.69 23.22
N ASN A 338 -3.13 -24.75 22.66
CA ASN A 338 -4.57 -25.08 22.62
C ASN A 338 -4.91 -26.11 21.51
N ALA A 339 -4.40 -27.33 21.62
CA ALA A 339 -4.89 -28.46 20.81
C ALA A 339 -5.02 -29.77 21.61
N THR A 340 -5.32 -29.66 22.91
CA THR A 340 -5.44 -30.82 23.81
C THR A 340 -6.81 -30.95 24.47
N SER A 341 -7.89 -30.54 23.78
CA SER A 341 -9.25 -30.76 24.29
C SER A 341 -10.31 -30.64 23.18
N SER A 342 -10.21 -31.47 22.15
CA SER A 342 -11.35 -31.80 21.27
C SER A 342 -11.03 -33.03 20.41
N ALA A 343 -10.74 -34.15 21.05
CA ALA A 343 -10.69 -35.47 20.41
C ALA A 343 -11.27 -36.51 21.37
N SER A 344 -12.53 -36.32 21.76
CA SER A 344 -13.33 -37.32 22.45
C SER A 344 -14.78 -37.07 22.05
N GLY A 345 -15.21 -37.74 20.99
CA GLY A 345 -16.57 -37.63 20.50
C GLY A 345 -16.72 -37.90 19.01
N ASN A 346 -16.50 -39.15 18.59
CA ASN A 346 -17.49 -39.80 17.72
C ASN A 346 -17.31 -41.31 17.72
N ARG A 347 -18.25 -42.02 18.36
CA ARG A 347 -18.50 -43.44 18.16
C ARG A 347 -19.29 -43.59 16.85
N GLY A 348 -18.79 -44.44 15.95
CA GLY A 348 -19.55 -44.99 14.81
C GLY A 348 -19.61 -46.52 14.93
N PRO A 349 -20.69 -47.19 14.51
CA PRO A 349 -21.06 -48.52 15.00
C PRO A 349 -20.49 -49.68 14.16
N HIS A 350 -20.35 -50.82 14.85
CA HIS A 350 -20.37 -52.22 14.39
C HIS A 350 -20.08 -52.53 12.91
N GLN A 351 -19.04 -53.34 12.69
CA GLN A 351 -19.16 -54.54 11.86
C GLN A 351 -18.19 -55.63 12.34
N GLU A 352 -18.75 -56.73 12.85
CA GLU A 352 -18.04 -57.97 13.19
C GLU A 352 -17.86 -58.83 11.94
N SER A 353 -16.66 -59.39 11.77
CA SER A 353 -16.45 -60.65 11.03
C SER A 353 -15.23 -61.41 11.56
N LEU A 354 -15.56 -62.45 12.32
CA LEU A 354 -14.91 -63.74 12.64
C LEU A 354 -13.41 -63.99 12.33
N GLN A 355 -12.67 -64.27 13.42
CA GLN A 355 -12.14 -65.59 13.85
C GLN A 355 -11.14 -66.36 12.94
N GLN A 356 -9.96 -66.74 13.46
CA GLN A 356 -9.65 -68.07 14.04
C GLN A 356 -8.15 -68.48 14.01
N GLY A 357 -7.61 -68.91 15.19
CA GLY A 357 -6.57 -69.95 15.49
C GLY A 357 -5.17 -69.87 14.85
N THR A 358 -4.06 -70.38 15.39
CA THR A 358 -3.71 -71.25 16.55
C THR A 358 -2.18 -71.45 16.57
N GLY A 359 -1.56 -71.65 17.75
CA GLY A 359 -0.48 -72.65 17.95
C GLY A 359 1.02 -72.26 17.94
N THR A 360 1.57 -72.00 19.14
CA THR A 360 2.83 -72.54 19.76
C THR A 360 4.13 -72.77 18.94
N SER A 361 5.28 -72.17 19.37
CA SER A 361 6.39 -72.86 20.09
C SER A 361 7.71 -72.05 20.19
N SER A 362 8.27 -72.08 21.41
CA SER A 362 9.65 -71.95 21.94
C SER A 362 10.86 -71.30 21.22
N SER A 363 11.60 -70.57 22.07
CA SER A 363 13.06 -70.58 22.36
C SER A 363 14.01 -69.52 21.76
N ASP A 364 14.53 -68.71 22.71
CA ASP A 364 15.89 -68.21 22.93
C ASP A 364 16.60 -67.23 21.97
N GLY A 365 17.10 -66.15 22.60
CA GLY A 365 18.50 -65.75 22.46
C GLY A 365 18.80 -64.43 21.76
N GLN A 366 19.09 -63.39 22.56
CA GLN A 366 20.05 -62.30 22.30
C GLN A 366 19.71 -61.27 21.20
N GLY A 367 19.26 -60.08 21.63
CA GLY A 367 19.11 -58.91 20.75
C GLY A 367 18.40 -57.70 21.38
N PHE A 368 18.62 -57.40 22.66
CA PHE A 368 17.96 -56.28 23.36
C PHE A 368 18.93 -55.15 23.70
N SER A 369 19.40 -54.42 22.69
CA SER A 369 20.03 -53.10 22.89
C SER A 369 19.96 -52.17 21.67
N GLU A 370 19.95 -52.70 20.44
CA GLU A 370 19.79 -51.87 19.23
C GLU A 370 18.33 -51.55 18.86
N ALA A 371 17.37 -52.42 19.22
CA ALA A 371 15.96 -52.23 18.89
C ALA A 371 15.31 -51.06 19.67
N ALA A 372 15.79 -50.75 20.87
CA ALA A 372 15.30 -49.64 21.69
C ALA A 372 15.73 -48.27 21.13
N ALA A 373 16.98 -48.15 20.67
CA ALA A 373 17.50 -46.93 20.04
C ALA A 373 16.89 -46.68 18.65
N ALA A 374 16.62 -47.74 17.89
CA ALA A 374 15.90 -47.66 16.62
C ALA A 374 14.42 -47.27 16.82
N SER A 375 13.76 -47.79 17.86
CA SER A 375 12.39 -47.43 18.23
C SER A 375 12.27 -45.97 18.69
N GLU A 376 13.21 -45.47 19.49
CA GLU A 376 13.27 -44.06 19.88
C GLU A 376 13.51 -43.13 18.68
N ASN A 377 14.43 -43.49 17.77
CA ASN A 377 14.68 -42.70 16.56
C ASN A 377 13.50 -42.74 15.57
N MET A 378 12.79 -43.87 15.45
CA MET A 378 11.56 -44.00 14.65
C MET A 378 10.45 -43.13 15.25
N SER A 379 10.29 -43.13 16.58
CA SER A 379 9.30 -42.31 17.27
C SER A 379 9.60 -40.80 17.17
N ARG A 380 10.88 -40.40 17.19
CA ARG A 380 11.31 -39.01 16.94
C ARG A 380 11.12 -38.60 15.48
N HIS A 381 11.38 -39.50 14.53
CA HIS A 381 11.14 -39.24 13.11
C HIS A 381 9.65 -39.07 12.83
N GLU A 382 8.80 -39.90 13.44
CA GLU A 382 7.35 -39.82 13.30
C GLU A 382 6.76 -38.60 14.01
N ALA A 383 7.32 -38.21 15.17
CA ALA A 383 6.97 -36.94 15.84
C ALA A 383 7.37 -35.72 15.00
N ARG A 384 8.55 -35.73 14.36
CA ARG A 384 8.99 -34.69 13.42
C ARG A 384 8.09 -34.65 12.18
N PHE A 385 7.69 -35.81 11.66
CA PHE A 385 6.81 -35.89 10.49
C PHE A 385 5.40 -35.38 10.81
N ARG A 386 4.83 -35.72 11.97
CA ARG A 386 3.55 -35.17 12.44
C ARG A 386 3.62 -33.67 12.72
N ALA A 387 4.72 -33.18 13.27
CA ALA A 387 4.94 -31.75 13.48
C ALA A 387 5.13 -30.98 12.16
N ALA A 388 5.78 -31.60 11.16
CA ALA A 388 5.92 -31.04 9.82
C ALA A 388 4.57 -31.02 9.08
N ALA A 389 3.76 -32.07 9.21
CA ALA A 389 2.43 -32.16 8.62
C ALA A 389 1.44 -31.15 9.24
N SER A 390 1.52 -30.91 10.56
CA SER A 390 0.70 -29.89 11.23
C SER A 390 1.17 -28.47 10.93
N ALA A 391 2.48 -28.24 10.73
CA ALA A 391 3.00 -26.96 10.25
C ALA A 391 2.57 -26.68 8.79
N ALA A 392 2.52 -27.72 7.94
CA ALA A 392 2.07 -27.61 6.56
C ALA A 392 0.58 -27.27 6.42
N SER A 393 -0.28 -27.79 7.31
CA SER A 393 -1.73 -27.50 7.28
C SER A 393 -2.07 -26.06 7.71
N ILE A 394 -1.21 -25.43 8.51
CA ILE A 394 -1.33 -24.01 8.90
C ILE A 394 -0.90 -23.09 7.74
N TYR A 395 0.06 -23.52 6.91
CA TYR A 395 0.56 -22.77 5.76
C TYR A 395 -0.52 -22.52 4.69
N GLY A 396 -1.53 -23.41 4.60
CA GLY A 396 -2.67 -23.24 3.70
C GLY A 396 -3.65 -22.12 4.06
N ARG A 397 -3.48 -21.46 5.23
CA ARG A 397 -4.41 -20.44 5.73
C ARG A 397 -3.75 -19.09 6.06
N SER A 398 -2.44 -18.96 5.90
CA SER A 398 -1.73 -17.68 6.07
C SER A 398 -1.79 -16.87 4.77
N VAL A 399 -2.66 -15.88 4.74
CA VAL A 399 -2.65 -14.81 3.73
C VAL A 399 -1.29 -14.10 3.81
N VAL A 400 -0.46 -14.31 2.79
CA VAL A 400 0.79 -13.60 2.58
C VAL A 400 0.46 -12.15 2.20
N TYR A 401 0.98 -11.18 2.95
CA TYR A 401 1.01 -9.79 2.50
C TYR A 401 2.08 -9.64 1.40
N PRO A 402 1.78 -8.99 0.26
CA PRO A 402 2.83 -8.62 -0.68
C PRO A 402 3.67 -7.50 -0.07
N SER A 403 4.97 -7.76 0.11
CA SER A 403 5.97 -6.73 0.38
C SER A 403 6.20 -5.94 -0.91
N SER A 404 5.97 -4.63 -0.87
CA SER A 404 6.23 -3.71 -1.96
C SER A 404 7.74 -3.48 -2.12
N ALA A 405 8.43 -4.38 -2.82
CA ALA A 405 9.73 -4.12 -3.46
C ALA A 405 10.20 -5.33 -4.29
N ASN A 406 9.63 -5.52 -5.48
CA ASN A 406 10.37 -5.95 -6.69
C ASN A 406 9.47 -5.84 -7.93
N PRO A 407 9.87 -5.10 -8.99
CA PRO A 407 9.24 -5.20 -10.29
C PRO A 407 9.80 -6.42 -11.03
N LEU A 408 8.93 -7.38 -11.32
CA LEU A 408 8.96 -8.25 -12.51
C LEU A 408 10.33 -8.82 -12.93
N VAL A 409 10.74 -9.92 -12.32
CA VAL A 409 11.32 -11.03 -13.10
C VAL A 409 10.19 -12.02 -13.33
N TRP A 410 9.73 -12.13 -14.57
CA TRP A 410 8.83 -13.20 -14.99
C TRP A 410 9.57 -14.53 -14.90
N SER A 411 9.37 -15.27 -13.81
CA SER A 411 9.48 -16.73 -13.84
C SER A 411 8.09 -17.30 -14.09
N GLN A 412 7.94 -17.92 -15.25
CA GLN A 412 6.77 -18.62 -15.73
C GLN A 412 6.39 -19.76 -14.77
N GLY A 413 5.23 -19.64 -14.12
CA GLY A 413 4.76 -20.63 -13.15
C GLY A 413 3.38 -20.27 -12.63
N TYR A 414 2.35 -20.55 -13.43
CA TYR A 414 0.96 -20.50 -13.01
C TYR A 414 0.75 -21.43 -11.79
N SER A 415 0.43 -20.85 -10.64
CA SER A 415 -0.22 -21.60 -9.56
C SER A 415 -1.63 -21.95 -10.00
N LEU A 416 -1.80 -23.19 -10.45
CA LEU A 416 -3.10 -23.81 -10.71
C LEU A 416 -3.95 -23.74 -9.43
N LEU A 417 -5.03 -22.96 -9.47
CA LEU A 417 -6.22 -23.25 -8.67
C LEU A 417 -6.57 -24.74 -8.87
N PRO A 418 -7.00 -25.47 -7.82
CA PRO A 418 -7.51 -26.82 -8.01
C PRO A 418 -8.62 -26.76 -9.06
N GLN A 419 -8.42 -27.40 -10.22
CA GLN A 419 -9.34 -27.41 -11.35
C GLN A 419 -10.78 -27.76 -10.94
N THR A 420 -10.91 -28.54 -9.86
CA THR A 420 -12.17 -28.97 -9.27
C THR A 420 -13.02 -27.83 -8.69
N GLU A 421 -12.41 -26.79 -8.15
CA GLU A 421 -13.14 -25.68 -7.49
C GLU A 421 -13.65 -24.66 -8.50
N LEU A 422 -12.87 -24.42 -9.58
CA LEU A 422 -13.30 -23.60 -10.71
C LEU A 422 -14.43 -24.30 -11.51
N GLU A 423 -14.34 -25.62 -11.69
CA GLU A 423 -15.42 -26.40 -12.31
C GLU A 423 -16.69 -26.42 -11.45
N ALA A 424 -16.55 -26.51 -10.13
CA ALA A 424 -17.70 -26.44 -9.21
C ALA A 424 -18.38 -25.06 -9.27
N GLN A 425 -17.61 -23.96 -9.24
CA GLN A 425 -18.17 -22.61 -9.40
C GLN A 425 -18.79 -22.38 -10.77
N LYS A 426 -18.19 -22.91 -11.83
CA LYS A 426 -18.74 -22.82 -13.19
C LYS A 426 -20.08 -23.56 -13.30
N ARG A 427 -20.18 -24.78 -12.76
CA ARG A 427 -21.44 -25.54 -12.72
C ARG A 427 -22.51 -24.86 -11.88
N PHE A 428 -22.12 -24.23 -10.77
CA PHE A 428 -23.05 -23.46 -9.94
C PHE A 428 -23.63 -22.26 -10.71
N LEU A 429 -22.77 -21.46 -11.35
CA LEU A 429 -23.19 -20.32 -12.16
C LEU A 429 -24.03 -20.74 -13.38
N GLU A 430 -23.67 -21.84 -14.05
CA GLU A 430 -24.46 -22.39 -15.15
C GLU A 430 -25.86 -22.81 -14.67
N SER A 431 -25.97 -23.42 -13.48
CA SER A 431 -27.28 -23.78 -12.89
C SER A 431 -28.13 -22.55 -12.52
N GLU A 432 -27.52 -21.48 -11.99
CA GLU A 432 -28.24 -20.23 -11.69
C GLU A 432 -28.74 -19.53 -12.96
N ILE A 433 -27.92 -19.50 -14.00
CA ILE A 433 -28.30 -18.93 -15.30
C ILE A 433 -29.46 -19.72 -15.91
N GLU A 434 -29.44 -21.05 -15.82
CA GLU A 434 -30.50 -21.89 -16.37
C GLU A 434 -31.84 -21.70 -15.61
N VAL A 435 -31.77 -21.57 -14.28
CA VAL A 435 -32.94 -21.23 -13.45
C VAL A 435 -33.50 -19.85 -13.84
N LEU A 436 -32.65 -18.84 -13.99
CA LEU A 436 -33.07 -17.50 -14.38
C LEU A 436 -33.65 -17.48 -15.80
N GLN A 437 -33.10 -18.22 -16.75
CA GLN A 437 -33.64 -18.33 -18.10
C GLN A 437 -35.00 -19.03 -18.13
N ASN A 438 -35.22 -20.06 -17.31
CA ASN A 438 -36.53 -20.71 -17.18
C ASN A 438 -37.56 -19.78 -16.53
N GLN A 439 -37.18 -19.03 -15.48
CA GLN A 439 -38.04 -18.01 -14.88
C GLN A 439 -38.44 -16.94 -15.91
N LEU A 440 -37.50 -16.50 -16.75
CA LEU A 440 -37.75 -15.50 -17.78
C LEU A 440 -38.67 -16.03 -18.89
N ARG A 441 -38.51 -17.29 -19.30
CA ARG A 441 -39.45 -17.95 -20.22
C ARG A 441 -40.85 -18.08 -19.65
N LEU A 442 -40.98 -18.40 -18.36
CA LEU A 442 -42.30 -18.47 -17.71
C LEU A 442 -42.99 -17.10 -17.70
N LEU A 443 -42.25 -16.02 -17.45
CA LEU A 443 -42.79 -14.66 -17.51
C LEU A 443 -43.15 -14.22 -18.94
N GLN A 444 -42.38 -14.64 -19.95
CA GLN A 444 -42.72 -14.37 -21.35
C GLN A 444 -43.94 -15.17 -21.82
N ASN A 445 -44.08 -16.41 -21.35
CA ASN A 445 -45.25 -17.24 -21.64
C ASN A 445 -46.51 -16.74 -20.92
N SER A 446 -46.41 -16.21 -19.70
CA SER A 446 -47.56 -15.58 -19.04
C SER A 446 -48.00 -14.30 -19.75
N ALA A 447 -47.06 -13.47 -20.22
CA ALA A 447 -47.37 -12.25 -20.96
C ALA A 447 -48.03 -12.52 -22.31
N THR A 448 -47.66 -13.60 -23.01
CA THR A 448 -48.26 -13.96 -24.30
C THR A 448 -49.67 -14.53 -24.15
N VAL A 449 -49.97 -15.24 -23.06
CA VAL A 449 -51.34 -15.71 -22.75
C VAL A 449 -52.29 -14.54 -22.47
N ASP A 450 -51.86 -13.51 -21.73
CA ASP A 450 -52.68 -12.33 -21.46
C ASP A 450 -52.98 -11.51 -22.73
N THR A 451 -52.04 -11.42 -23.67
CA THR A 451 -52.28 -10.72 -24.95
C THR A 451 -53.26 -11.46 -25.87
N LYS A 452 -53.26 -12.80 -25.84
CA LYS A 452 -54.18 -13.62 -26.65
C LYS A 452 -55.58 -13.70 -26.03
N GLY A 453 -55.69 -13.60 -24.71
CA GLY A 453 -56.98 -13.46 -24.00
C GLY A 453 -57.68 -12.14 -24.31
N LYS A 454 -56.92 -11.04 -24.44
CA LYS A 454 -57.47 -9.73 -24.83
C LYS A 454 -57.93 -9.65 -26.29
N SER A 455 -57.21 -10.29 -27.22
CA SER A 455 -57.59 -10.25 -28.64
C SER A 455 -58.84 -11.08 -28.98
N VAL A 456 -59.19 -12.08 -28.18
CA VAL A 456 -60.39 -12.91 -28.41
C VAL A 456 -61.65 -12.23 -27.84
N ALA A 457 -61.52 -11.41 -26.80
CA ALA A 457 -62.62 -10.63 -26.22
C ALA A 457 -63.07 -9.46 -27.10
N GLU A 458 -62.23 -8.98 -28.03
CA GLU A 458 -62.51 -7.83 -28.90
C GLU A 458 -63.13 -8.24 -30.26
N THR A 459 -63.34 -9.54 -30.50
CA THR A 459 -63.97 -10.09 -31.72
C THR A 459 -65.32 -10.77 -31.47
N ALA A 460 -65.90 -10.63 -30.28
CA ALA A 460 -67.14 -11.31 -29.88
C ALA A 460 -68.28 -10.35 -29.45
N ASP A 461 -68.21 -9.07 -29.82
CA ASP A 461 -69.32 -8.10 -29.72
C ASP A 461 -69.62 -7.45 -31.09
#